data_AF-B7TY15-F1
#
_entry.id   AF-B7TY15-F1
#
_cell.length_a   1.000
_cell.length_b   1.000
_cell.length_c   1.000
_cell.angle_alpha   90.00
_cell.angle_beta   90.00
_cell.angle_gamma   90.00
#
_symmetry.space_group_name_H-M   'P 1'
#
loop_
_entity.id
_entity.type
_entity.pdbx_description
1 polymer ?
#
loop_
_entity_poly.entity_id
_entity_poly.type
_entity_poly.pdbx_seq_one_letter_code
_entity_poly.pdbx_strand_id
1 'polypeptide(L)'
;ADPDKTSDKDVFTCKVIPSRGAWLELEIDKRDTVGVRLDRKRKQNVTVLLKALGWTEEQILEEFGQYESIRMTMDKDHVTTQGEALLDIYRKLRPGEPPSRDAAQTLLENFYFNPKRYDTAKVGRYKINKKLGLNLPFDQQVLTIDDIKAAIHYICALHEGRTELDGGLPVEADDIDHFGNRRLRTVGELIQNQLRTGLGRMERVVRDRMTTQDIEAITPQTLINVRPVTAALKEFFGTSQLSQFMDQNNPLAEMTHKRRLSA
;
A
#
# COMPACT_ATOMS: atom_id res chain seq x y z
N ALA A 1 18.84 5.83 -2.73
CA ALA A 1 18.95 6.65 -3.95
C ALA A 1 19.35 5.73 -5.06
N ASP A 2 18.63 5.75 -6.18
CA ASP A 2 19.05 5.04 -7.39
C ASP A 2 19.65 6.08 -8.35
N PRO A 3 20.91 5.91 -8.82
CA PRO A 3 21.48 6.82 -9.80
C PRO A 3 20.75 6.70 -11.14
N ASP A 4 20.28 7.83 -11.69
CA ASP A 4 19.68 7.88 -13.03
C ASP A 4 20.78 7.68 -14.08
N LYS A 5 20.64 6.67 -14.95
CA LYS A 5 21.60 6.39 -16.04
C LYS A 5 21.75 7.53 -17.05
N THR A 6 20.90 8.55 -16.98
CA THR A 6 20.85 9.68 -17.91
C THR A 6 21.12 11.05 -17.27
N SER A 7 21.36 11.12 -15.97
CA SER A 7 21.54 12.38 -15.24
C SER A 7 22.44 12.18 -14.04
N ASP A 8 23.35 13.13 -13.76
CA ASP A 8 24.20 13.13 -12.55
C ASP A 8 23.42 13.47 -11.25
N LYS A 9 22.10 13.30 -11.26
CA LYS A 9 21.22 13.57 -10.11
C LYS A 9 20.57 12.29 -9.62
N ASP A 10 20.61 12.10 -8.32
CA ASP A 10 19.98 10.97 -7.65
C ASP A 10 18.46 11.10 -7.61
N VAL A 11 17.77 9.98 -7.78
CA VAL A 11 16.32 9.86 -7.56
C VAL A 11 16.09 9.20 -6.22
N PHE A 12 15.22 9.81 -5.43
CA PHE A 12 14.84 9.30 -4.11
C PHE A 12 13.44 8.72 -4.20
N THR A 13 13.25 7.52 -3.63
CA THR A 13 11.94 6.87 -3.62
C THR A 13 11.62 6.36 -2.22
N CYS A 14 10.35 6.47 -1.84
CA CYS A 14 9.80 5.88 -0.64
C CYS A 14 8.57 5.07 -1.05
N LYS A 15 8.50 3.81 -0.62
CA LYS A 15 7.39 2.90 -0.97
C LYS A 15 6.76 2.37 0.31
N VAL A 16 5.50 2.72 0.52
CA VAL A 16 4.68 2.13 1.59
C VAL A 16 3.95 0.94 1.00
N ILE A 17 4.42 -0.26 1.36
CA ILE A 17 3.94 -1.54 0.82
C ILE A 17 3.04 -2.20 1.87
N PRO A 18 1.71 -2.25 1.67
CA PRO A 18 0.82 -2.94 2.59
C PRO A 18 0.90 -4.45 2.47
N SER A 19 0.42 -5.16 3.50
CA SER A 19 0.17 -6.60 3.39
C SER A 19 -0.94 -6.89 2.38
N ARG A 20 -1.91 -5.97 2.25
CA ARG A 20 -3.02 -6.02 1.29
C ARG A 20 -3.54 -4.61 1.04
N GLY A 21 -3.75 -4.26 -0.23
CA GLY A 21 -4.27 -2.95 -0.62
C GLY A 21 -3.37 -2.25 -1.63
N ALA A 22 -3.67 -0.97 -1.88
CA ALA A 22 -2.96 -0.13 -2.84
C ALA A 22 -1.55 0.24 -2.36
N TRP A 23 -0.59 0.35 -3.26
CA TRP A 23 0.71 0.89 -2.90
C TRP A 23 0.64 2.43 -2.81
N LEU A 24 1.43 3.02 -1.90
CA LEU A 24 1.67 4.46 -1.87
C LEU A 24 3.17 4.67 -2.12
N GLU A 25 3.50 5.34 -3.20
CA GLU A 25 4.89 5.55 -3.61
C GLU A 25 5.15 7.05 -3.74
N LEU A 26 6.16 7.54 -3.04
CA LEU A 26 6.68 8.90 -3.15
C LEU A 26 7.99 8.86 -3.93
N GLU A 27 8.22 9.88 -4.74
CA GLU A 27 9.43 10.01 -5.54
C GLU A 27 9.86 11.47 -5.58
N ILE A 28 11.14 11.75 -5.35
CA ILE A 28 11.74 13.04 -5.70
C ILE A 28 12.56 12.80 -6.95
N ASP A 29 12.11 13.41 -8.05
CA ASP A 29 12.75 13.24 -9.35
C ASP A 29 13.92 14.22 -9.56
N LYS A 30 14.62 14.06 -10.67
CA LYS A 30 15.78 14.91 -11.04
C LYS A 30 15.46 16.39 -11.24
N ARG A 31 14.17 16.77 -11.26
CA ARG A 31 13.72 18.17 -11.32
C ARG A 31 13.46 18.74 -9.92
N ASP A 32 13.88 18.01 -8.89
CA ASP A 32 13.72 18.32 -7.47
C ASP A 32 12.24 18.54 -7.11
N THR A 33 11.34 17.78 -7.76
CA THR A 33 9.91 17.82 -7.47
C THR A 33 9.43 16.54 -6.82
N VAL A 34 8.53 16.68 -5.84
CA VAL A 34 7.98 15.59 -5.06
C VAL A 34 6.71 15.08 -5.74
N GLY A 35 6.80 13.88 -6.28
CA GLY A 35 5.71 13.16 -6.91
C GLY A 35 5.17 12.04 -6.02
N VAL A 36 3.94 11.65 -6.32
CA VAL A 36 3.25 10.49 -5.75
C VAL A 36 2.67 9.59 -6.84
N ARG A 37 2.76 8.27 -6.64
CA ARG A 37 2.02 7.27 -7.41
C ARG A 37 1.11 6.50 -6.45
N LEU A 38 -0.17 6.49 -6.77
CA LEU A 38 -1.19 5.71 -6.06
C LEU A 38 -1.41 4.41 -6.82
N ASP A 39 -1.24 3.26 -6.16
CA ASP A 39 -1.41 1.91 -6.73
C ASP A 39 -0.65 1.68 -8.04
N ARG A 40 0.63 2.09 -8.10
CA ARG A 40 1.50 1.97 -9.29
C ARG A 40 0.94 2.65 -10.55
N LYS A 41 0.03 3.61 -10.39
CA LYS A 41 -0.53 4.40 -11.50
C LYS A 41 0.35 5.61 -11.82
N ARG A 42 -0.15 6.46 -12.73
CA ARG A 42 0.58 7.63 -13.23
C ARG A 42 0.99 8.57 -12.10
N LYS A 43 2.18 9.16 -12.23
CA LYS A 43 2.75 10.12 -11.29
C LYS A 43 1.90 11.40 -11.23
N GLN A 44 1.75 11.94 -10.04
CA GLN A 44 1.07 13.19 -9.70
C GLN A 44 1.95 13.98 -8.74
N ASN A 45 1.73 15.30 -8.62
CA ASN A 45 2.42 16.07 -7.58
C ASN A 45 1.90 15.62 -6.20
N VAL A 46 2.78 15.54 -5.20
CA VAL A 46 2.38 15.15 -3.83
C VAL A 46 1.35 16.11 -3.24
N THR A 47 1.41 17.38 -3.64
CA THR A 47 0.49 18.46 -3.24
C THR A 47 -0.95 18.16 -3.65
N VAL A 48 -1.16 17.49 -4.79
CA VAL A 48 -2.50 17.03 -5.23
C VAL A 48 -3.05 15.98 -4.27
N LEU A 49 -2.23 15.05 -3.77
CA LEU A 49 -2.69 14.11 -2.74
C LEU A 49 -3.05 14.83 -1.45
N LEU A 50 -2.22 15.75 -0.98
CA LEU A 50 -2.49 16.51 0.25
C LEU A 50 -3.78 17.33 0.14
N LYS A 51 -3.97 18.05 -0.97
CA LYS A 51 -5.21 18.78 -1.28
C LYS A 51 -6.42 17.86 -1.34
N ALA A 52 -6.30 16.67 -1.94
CA ALA A 52 -7.37 15.69 -1.97
C ALA A 52 -7.74 15.16 -0.56
N LEU A 53 -6.76 15.06 0.34
CA LEU A 53 -6.94 14.74 1.77
C LEU A 53 -7.53 15.91 2.58
N GLY A 54 -7.75 17.07 1.96
CA GLY A 54 -8.40 18.23 2.58
C GLY A 54 -7.43 19.28 3.12
N TRP A 55 -6.14 19.21 2.79
CA TRP A 55 -5.17 20.20 3.21
C TRP A 55 -5.23 21.45 2.32
N THR A 56 -5.14 22.62 2.94
CA THR A 56 -5.00 23.89 2.20
C THR A 56 -3.54 24.15 1.82
N GLU A 57 -3.31 25.07 0.89
CA GLU A 57 -1.95 25.42 0.47
C GLU A 57 -1.14 26.01 1.63
N GLU A 58 -1.79 26.81 2.48
CA GLU A 58 -1.16 27.39 3.66
C GLU A 58 -0.72 26.30 4.63
N GLN A 59 -1.56 25.30 4.89
CA GLN A 59 -1.23 24.17 5.77
C GLN A 59 -0.07 23.34 5.20
N ILE A 60 -0.04 23.13 3.88
CA ILE A 60 1.05 22.40 3.22
C ILE A 60 2.37 23.16 3.36
N LEU A 61 2.35 24.49 3.17
CA LEU A 61 3.54 25.33 3.29
C LEU A 61 3.98 25.51 4.75
N GLU A 62 3.05 25.55 5.70
CA GLU A 62 3.38 25.59 7.12
C GLU A 62 4.11 24.30 7.55
N GLU A 63 3.61 23.13 7.14
CA GLU A 63 4.18 21.83 7.53
C GLU A 63 5.47 21.51 6.76
N PHE A 64 5.48 21.71 5.44
CA PHE A 64 6.52 21.21 4.54
C PHE A 64 7.30 22.31 3.82
N GLY A 65 6.93 23.58 4.00
CA GLY A 65 7.54 24.70 3.28
C GLY A 65 9.00 24.97 3.66
N GLN A 66 9.56 24.26 4.62
CA GLN A 66 11.01 24.22 4.87
C GLN A 66 11.80 23.47 3.79
N TYR A 67 11.16 22.54 3.06
CA TYR A 67 11.80 21.76 2.01
C TYR A 67 11.68 22.44 0.65
N GLU A 68 12.81 22.69 -0.02
CA GLU A 68 12.82 23.39 -1.30
C GLU A 68 12.09 22.58 -2.40
N SER A 69 12.21 21.25 -2.35
CA SER A 69 11.54 20.35 -3.29
C SER A 69 10.00 20.46 -3.22
N ILE A 70 9.45 20.75 -2.04
CA ILE A 70 8.00 20.97 -1.87
C ILE A 70 7.59 22.33 -2.42
N ARG A 71 8.37 23.41 -2.19
CA ARG A 71 8.10 24.72 -2.79
C ARG A 71 8.09 24.66 -4.31
N MET A 72 9.11 24.04 -4.90
CA MET A 72 9.19 23.82 -6.35
C MET A 72 8.03 22.97 -6.90
N THR A 73 7.48 22.07 -6.07
CA THR A 73 6.31 21.26 -6.43
C THR A 73 5.03 22.08 -6.40
N MET A 74 4.86 22.95 -5.39
CA MET A 74 3.73 23.87 -5.29
C MET A 74 3.70 24.86 -6.46
N ASP A 75 4.84 25.43 -6.85
CA ASP A 75 4.92 26.36 -7.99
C ASP A 75 4.50 25.73 -9.33
N LYS A 76 4.71 24.41 -9.47
CA LYS A 76 4.33 23.63 -10.66
C LYS A 76 2.93 23.00 -10.55
N ASP A 77 2.30 23.10 -9.38
CA ASP A 77 0.95 22.57 -9.18
C ASP A 77 -0.09 23.59 -9.64
N HIS A 78 -1.00 23.15 -10.50
CA HIS A 78 -2.08 23.99 -11.03
C HIS A 78 -3.43 23.72 -10.35
N VAL A 79 -3.50 22.70 -9.50
CA VAL A 79 -4.72 22.30 -8.81
C VAL A 79 -4.83 23.08 -7.52
N THR A 80 -5.89 23.85 -7.30
CA THR A 80 -6.00 24.68 -6.09
C THR A 80 -6.99 24.11 -5.08
N THR A 81 -8.09 23.54 -5.56
CA THR A 81 -9.18 23.07 -4.68
C THR A 81 -9.11 21.57 -4.41
N GLN A 82 -9.60 21.14 -3.24
CA GLN A 82 -9.74 19.72 -2.90
C GLN A 82 -10.57 18.95 -3.95
N GLY A 83 -11.64 19.58 -4.44
CA GLY A 83 -12.52 18.96 -5.44
C GLY A 83 -11.80 18.69 -6.75
N GLU A 84 -10.99 19.62 -7.24
CA GLU A 84 -10.17 19.42 -8.44
C GLU A 84 -9.10 18.35 -8.23
N ALA A 85 -8.47 18.32 -7.05
CA ALA A 85 -7.47 17.31 -6.70
C ALA A 85 -8.04 15.89 -6.70
N LEU A 86 -9.23 15.72 -6.11
CA LEU A 86 -9.96 14.45 -6.13
C LEU A 86 -10.28 14.01 -7.56
N LEU A 87 -10.75 14.93 -8.42
CA LEU A 87 -11.08 14.62 -9.81
C LEU A 87 -9.83 14.28 -10.64
N ASP A 88 -8.71 14.98 -10.42
CA ASP A 88 -7.44 14.69 -11.09
C ASP A 88 -6.91 13.30 -10.74
N ILE A 89 -6.92 12.96 -9.43
CA ILE A 89 -6.59 11.61 -8.95
C ILE A 89 -7.49 10.57 -9.60
N TYR A 90 -8.80 10.80 -9.62
CA TYR A 90 -9.76 9.84 -10.18
C TYR A 90 -9.50 9.57 -11.66
N ARG A 91 -9.30 10.61 -12.47
CA ARG A 91 -9.02 10.49 -13.91
C ARG A 91 -7.78 9.64 -14.20
N LYS A 92 -6.74 9.77 -13.37
CA LYS A 92 -5.48 9.02 -13.53
C LYS A 92 -5.60 7.58 -13.01
N LEU A 93 -6.40 7.34 -11.99
CA LEU A 93 -6.67 6.00 -11.48
C LEU A 93 -7.59 5.19 -12.41
N ARG A 94 -8.63 5.83 -12.96
CA ARG A 94 -9.65 5.22 -13.81
C ARG A 94 -9.87 6.01 -15.11
N PRO A 95 -8.95 5.89 -16.09
CA PRO A 95 -9.09 6.58 -17.37
C PRO A 95 -10.24 5.95 -18.16
N GLY A 96 -11.40 6.61 -18.18
CA GLY A 96 -12.59 6.17 -18.94
C GLY A 96 -13.90 6.22 -18.14
N GLU A 97 -13.84 6.32 -16.82
CA GLU A 97 -15.03 6.53 -15.99
C GLU A 97 -15.28 8.03 -15.78
N PRO A 98 -16.54 8.51 -15.83
CA PRO A 98 -16.84 9.91 -15.56
C PRO A 98 -16.46 10.25 -14.11
N PRO A 99 -15.63 11.29 -13.89
CA PRO A 99 -15.15 11.59 -12.55
C PRO A 99 -16.24 12.31 -11.74
N SER A 100 -16.49 11.82 -10.53
CA SER A 100 -17.34 12.46 -9.52
C SER A 100 -16.55 12.66 -8.23
N ARG A 101 -16.80 13.77 -7.52
CA ARG A 101 -16.10 14.10 -6.27
C ARG A 101 -16.32 13.01 -5.21
N ASP A 102 -17.56 12.57 -5.03
CA ASP A 102 -17.92 11.56 -4.03
C ASP A 102 -17.30 10.20 -4.36
N ALA A 103 -17.29 9.84 -5.65
CA ALA A 103 -16.67 8.61 -6.14
C ALA A 103 -15.14 8.64 -5.91
N ALA A 104 -14.51 9.78 -6.16
CA ALA A 104 -13.09 9.99 -5.94
C ALA A 104 -12.69 9.93 -4.46
N GLN A 105 -13.46 10.59 -3.60
CA GLN A 105 -13.25 10.53 -2.15
C GLN A 105 -13.42 9.10 -1.63
N THR A 106 -14.49 8.42 -2.04
CA THR A 106 -14.73 7.01 -1.68
C THR A 106 -13.61 6.10 -2.19
N LEU A 107 -13.07 6.37 -3.38
CA LEU A 107 -11.95 5.59 -3.93
C LEU A 107 -10.69 5.76 -3.08
N LEU A 108 -10.34 7.00 -2.73
CA LEU A 108 -9.17 7.31 -1.91
C LEU A 108 -9.29 6.72 -0.50
N GLU A 109 -10.47 6.83 0.11
CA GLU A 109 -10.81 6.21 1.39
C GLU A 109 -10.60 4.69 1.36
N ASN A 110 -11.10 4.05 0.30
CA ASN A 110 -10.94 2.62 0.09
C ASN A 110 -9.50 2.19 -0.19
N PHE A 111 -8.65 3.10 -0.66
CA PHE A 111 -7.26 2.80 -1.00
C PHE A 111 -6.35 2.77 0.22
N TYR A 112 -6.60 3.58 1.26
CA TYR A 112 -5.65 3.72 2.37
C TYR A 112 -6.26 3.65 3.78
N PHE A 113 -7.54 4.02 3.93
CA PHE A 113 -8.17 4.24 5.23
C PHE A 113 -9.23 3.20 5.59
N ASN A 114 -9.76 2.46 4.61
CA ASN A 114 -10.77 1.43 4.86
C ASN A 114 -10.15 0.07 5.25
N PRO A 115 -10.36 -0.45 6.48
CA PRO A 115 -9.78 -1.71 6.94
C PRO A 115 -10.27 -2.94 6.16
N LYS A 116 -11.45 -2.85 5.53
CA LYS A 116 -11.97 -3.92 4.68
C LYS A 116 -11.15 -4.08 3.40
N ARG A 117 -10.48 -3.02 2.92
CA ARG A 117 -9.76 -3.02 1.64
C ARG A 117 -8.25 -2.84 1.78
N TYR A 118 -7.80 -2.23 2.86
CA TYR A 118 -6.41 -1.95 3.16
C TYR A 118 -5.98 -2.57 4.49
N ASP A 119 -4.78 -3.13 4.53
CA ASP A 119 -4.21 -3.78 5.72
C ASP A 119 -2.68 -3.83 5.62
N THR A 120 -2.00 -3.21 6.57
CA THR A 120 -0.53 -3.25 6.74
C THR A 120 -0.05 -4.50 7.49
N ALA A 121 -0.96 -5.27 8.10
CA ALA A 121 -0.71 -6.26 9.13
C ALA A 121 0.00 -5.68 10.37
N LYS A 122 -0.07 -6.40 11.50
CA LYS A 122 0.59 -5.99 12.76
C LYS A 122 2.09 -5.73 12.59
N VAL A 123 2.74 -6.58 11.79
CA VAL A 123 4.18 -6.46 11.49
C VAL A 123 4.47 -5.23 10.63
N GLY A 124 3.65 -4.93 9.63
CA GLY A 124 3.85 -3.74 8.80
C GLY A 124 3.62 -2.46 9.58
N ARG A 125 2.58 -2.39 10.42
CA ARG A 125 2.35 -1.27 11.34
C ARG A 125 3.56 -1.06 12.28
N TYR A 126 4.08 -2.13 12.89
CA TYR A 126 5.30 -2.06 13.70
C TYR A 126 6.51 -1.51 12.92
N LYS A 127 6.67 -1.93 11.65
CA LYS A 127 7.78 -1.46 10.80
C LYS A 127 7.64 0.01 10.43
N ILE A 128 6.45 0.46 10.05
CA ILE A 128 6.17 1.88 9.74
C ILE A 128 6.44 2.74 10.97
N ASN A 129 5.87 2.36 12.12
CA ASN A 129 6.08 3.07 13.38
C ASN A 129 7.57 3.19 13.73
N LYS A 130 8.31 2.09 13.63
CA LYS A 130 9.75 2.10 13.90
C LYS A 130 10.54 2.96 12.90
N LYS A 131 10.21 2.91 11.62
CA LYS A 131 10.93 3.65 10.56
C LYS A 131 10.66 5.16 10.62
N LEU A 132 9.42 5.54 10.93
CA LEU A 132 8.96 6.92 10.94
C LEU A 132 8.93 7.56 12.34
N GLY A 133 9.33 6.82 13.38
CA GLY A 133 9.31 7.32 14.76
C GLY A 133 7.91 7.53 15.35
N LEU A 134 6.88 6.86 14.82
CA LEU A 134 5.49 7.01 15.24
C LEU A 134 5.12 6.03 16.36
N ASN A 135 4.26 6.46 17.28
CA ASN A 135 3.76 5.65 18.39
C ASN A 135 2.27 5.27 18.23
N LEU A 136 1.89 4.84 17.03
CA LEU A 136 0.51 4.41 16.74
C LEU A 136 0.23 2.97 17.25
N PRO A 137 -1.00 2.65 17.66
CA PRO A 137 -1.37 1.30 18.09
C PRO A 137 -1.16 0.21 17.01
N PHE A 138 -0.77 -1.01 17.42
CA PHE A 138 -0.51 -2.12 16.49
C PHE A 138 -1.76 -2.72 15.83
N ASP A 139 -2.93 -2.47 16.41
CA ASP A 139 -4.24 -2.83 15.89
C ASP A 139 -4.75 -1.83 14.84
N GLN A 140 -4.18 -0.64 14.76
CA GLN A 140 -4.44 0.31 13.69
C GLN A 140 -3.73 -0.11 12.40
N GLN A 141 -4.35 -1.00 11.64
CA GLN A 141 -3.74 -1.64 10.46
C GLN A 141 -3.94 -0.88 9.14
N VAL A 142 -4.65 0.25 9.16
CA VAL A 142 -4.82 1.17 8.03
C VAL A 142 -3.86 2.34 8.14
N LEU A 143 -3.48 2.97 7.02
CA LEU A 143 -2.64 4.17 7.07
C LEU A 143 -3.38 5.32 7.74
N THR A 144 -2.63 6.26 8.31
CA THR A 144 -3.15 7.52 8.83
C THR A 144 -2.58 8.69 8.02
N ILE A 145 -3.16 9.86 8.21
CA ILE A 145 -2.61 11.09 7.64
C ILE A 145 -1.21 11.33 8.24
N ASP A 146 -0.99 11.03 9.52
CA ASP A 146 0.32 11.16 10.17
C ASP A 146 1.37 10.25 9.54
N ASP A 147 1.02 9.02 9.14
CA ASP A 147 1.92 8.13 8.39
C ASP A 147 2.36 8.78 7.07
N ILE A 148 1.42 9.37 6.33
CA ILE A 148 1.69 10.01 5.04
C ILE A 148 2.57 11.24 5.22
N LYS A 149 2.27 12.10 6.21
CA LYS A 149 3.09 13.27 6.53
C LYS A 149 4.51 12.87 6.90
N ALA A 150 4.66 11.92 7.82
CA ALA A 150 5.96 11.47 8.28
C ALA A 150 6.77 10.84 7.13
N ALA A 151 6.12 10.11 6.22
CA ALA A 151 6.77 9.59 5.01
C ALA A 151 7.25 10.71 4.06
N ILE A 152 6.48 11.79 3.91
CA ILE A 152 6.86 12.97 3.11
C ILE A 152 8.05 13.70 3.75
N HIS A 153 8.02 13.93 5.07
CA HIS A 153 9.16 14.49 5.80
C HIS A 153 10.41 13.65 5.60
N TYR A 154 10.29 12.33 5.75
CA TYR A 154 11.41 11.41 5.65
C TYR A 154 12.06 11.43 4.27
N ILE A 155 11.28 11.37 3.17
CA ILE A 155 11.85 11.40 1.83
C ILE A 155 12.45 12.77 1.49
N CYS A 156 11.85 13.87 1.94
CA CYS A 156 12.39 15.22 1.70
C CYS A 156 13.69 15.44 2.48
N ALA A 157 13.74 15.04 3.75
CA ALA A 157 14.96 15.12 4.55
C ALA A 157 16.09 14.27 3.97
N LEU A 158 15.78 13.08 3.45
CA LEU A 158 16.74 12.21 2.78
C LEU A 158 17.30 12.85 1.49
N HIS A 159 16.46 13.53 0.70
CA HIS A 159 16.88 14.24 -0.52
C HIS A 159 17.76 15.45 -0.22
N GLU A 160 17.51 16.17 0.88
CA GLU A 160 18.37 17.26 1.34
C GLU A 160 19.69 16.79 1.99
N GLY A 161 19.90 15.48 2.13
CA GLY A 161 21.09 14.91 2.75
C GLY A 161 21.14 15.08 4.27
N ARG A 162 20.00 15.32 4.93
CA ARG A 162 19.93 15.34 6.40
C ARG A 162 20.11 13.92 6.92
N THR A 163 20.89 13.77 7.99
CA THR A 163 21.13 12.49 8.65
C THR A 163 20.13 12.19 9.76
N GLU A 164 19.45 13.22 10.27
CA GLU A 164 18.48 13.10 11.34
C GLU A 164 17.28 14.03 11.08
N LEU A 165 16.10 13.58 11.49
CA LEU A 165 14.88 14.38 11.60
C LEU A 165 14.71 14.89 13.03
N ASP A 166 13.83 15.87 13.19
CA ASP A 166 13.44 16.42 14.49
C ASP A 166 13.04 15.28 15.45
N GLY A 167 13.58 15.32 16.67
CA GLY A 167 13.40 14.24 17.66
C GLY A 167 14.46 13.14 17.59
N GLY A 168 15.53 13.30 16.80
CA GLY A 168 16.68 12.38 16.77
C GLY A 168 16.43 11.09 16.00
N LEU A 169 15.46 11.09 15.08
CA LEU A 169 15.17 9.95 14.23
C LEU A 169 16.19 9.90 13.09
N PRO A 170 16.98 8.82 12.93
CA PRO A 170 17.95 8.72 11.85
C PRO A 170 17.28 8.63 10.48
N VAL A 171 17.85 9.35 9.51
CA VAL A 171 17.38 9.39 8.12
C VAL A 171 18.41 8.70 7.24
N GLU A 172 18.10 7.46 6.89
CA GLU A 172 18.90 6.63 6.00
C GLU A 172 18.04 5.87 4.98
N ALA A 173 18.67 5.51 3.86
CA ALA A 173 18.09 4.64 2.86
C ALA A 173 18.04 3.19 3.38
N ASP A 174 16.97 2.47 3.04
CA ASP A 174 16.82 1.08 3.45
C ASP A 174 17.57 0.13 2.51
N ASP A 175 18.27 -0.86 3.09
CA ASP A 175 18.75 -2.03 2.37
C ASP A 175 17.61 -3.06 2.25
N ILE A 176 17.18 -3.34 1.03
CA ILE A 176 16.10 -4.28 0.72
C ILE A 176 16.51 -5.76 0.91
N ASP A 177 17.81 -6.06 0.92
CA ASP A 177 18.33 -7.40 1.06
C ASP A 177 18.59 -7.80 2.52
N HIS A 178 18.66 -6.80 3.42
CA HIS A 178 18.74 -7.04 4.85
C HIS A 178 17.54 -7.85 5.36
N PHE A 179 17.78 -8.92 6.14
CA PHE A 179 16.72 -9.81 6.65
C PHE A 179 15.73 -9.12 7.61
N GLY A 180 16.09 -7.95 8.15
CA GLY A 180 15.12 -7.09 8.83
C GLY A 180 14.00 -6.59 7.90
N ASN A 181 14.27 -6.47 6.60
CA ASN A 181 13.35 -5.96 5.59
C ASN A 181 12.80 -7.08 4.67
N ARG A 182 13.47 -8.25 4.64
CA ARG A 182 12.97 -9.46 3.98
C ARG A 182 12.16 -10.34 4.94
N ARG A 183 10.88 -10.51 4.64
CA ARG A 183 9.97 -11.32 5.46
C ARG A 183 9.71 -12.68 4.83
N LEU A 184 9.96 -13.76 5.60
CA LEU A 184 9.57 -15.11 5.22
C LEU A 184 8.07 -15.35 5.49
N ARG A 185 7.35 -15.89 4.50
CA ARG A 185 5.97 -16.38 4.67
C ARG A 185 5.99 -17.89 4.80
N THR A 186 5.44 -18.41 5.89
CA THR A 186 5.34 -19.86 6.11
C THR A 186 4.08 -20.44 5.48
N VAL A 187 4.01 -21.77 5.39
CA VAL A 187 2.88 -22.50 4.79
C VAL A 187 1.53 -22.07 5.40
N GLY A 188 1.46 -21.90 6.72
CA GLY A 188 0.24 -21.48 7.41
C GLY A 188 -0.27 -20.12 6.92
N GLU A 189 0.62 -19.14 6.74
CA GLU A 189 0.25 -17.82 6.23
C GLU A 189 -0.18 -17.87 4.77
N LEU A 190 0.51 -18.67 3.94
CA LEU A 190 0.13 -18.86 2.54
C LEU A 190 -1.28 -19.43 2.42
N ILE A 191 -1.59 -20.49 3.18
CA ILE A 191 -2.93 -21.09 3.20
C ILE A 191 -3.97 -20.11 3.76
N GLN A 192 -3.65 -19.39 4.84
CA GLN A 192 -4.54 -18.38 5.42
C GLN A 192 -4.93 -17.31 4.38
N ASN A 193 -3.98 -16.87 3.54
CA ASN A 193 -4.25 -15.90 2.48
C ASN A 193 -5.19 -16.45 1.39
N GLN A 194 -5.05 -17.72 1.03
CA GLN A 194 -5.95 -18.37 0.07
C GLN A 194 -7.34 -18.56 0.64
N LEU A 195 -7.43 -18.99 1.90
CA LEU A 195 -8.69 -19.11 2.62
C LEU A 195 -9.40 -17.75 2.70
N ARG A 196 -8.68 -16.68 3.05
CA ARG A 196 -9.23 -15.31 3.07
C ARG A 196 -9.77 -14.90 1.71
N THR A 197 -9.04 -15.16 0.63
CA THR A 197 -9.50 -14.86 -0.74
C THR A 197 -10.77 -15.63 -1.09
N GLY A 198 -10.83 -16.92 -0.75
CA GLY A 198 -12.01 -17.77 -0.93
C GLY A 198 -13.22 -17.26 -0.13
N LEU A 199 -13.01 -16.87 1.14
CA LEU A 199 -14.04 -16.28 2.00
C LEU A 199 -14.53 -14.93 1.46
N GLY A 200 -13.66 -14.07 0.92
CA GLY A 200 -14.06 -12.81 0.31
C GLY A 200 -14.93 -13.00 -0.95
N ARG A 201 -14.66 -14.05 -1.75
CA ARG A 201 -15.55 -14.43 -2.86
C ARG A 201 -16.90 -14.94 -2.35
N MET A 202 -16.90 -15.75 -1.30
CA MET A 202 -18.11 -16.25 -0.67
C MET A 202 -18.95 -15.12 -0.05
N GLU A 203 -18.32 -14.15 0.63
CA GLU A 203 -18.98 -12.97 1.20
C GLU A 203 -19.77 -12.20 0.13
N ARG A 204 -19.18 -12.01 -1.06
CA ARG A 204 -19.87 -11.37 -2.19
C ARG A 204 -21.12 -12.15 -2.60
N VAL A 205 -21.01 -13.48 -2.74
CA VAL A 205 -22.16 -14.34 -3.08
C VAL A 205 -23.25 -14.26 -2.01
N VAL A 206 -22.88 -14.23 -0.73
CA VAL A 206 -23.84 -14.06 0.37
C VAL A 206 -24.56 -12.71 0.24
N ARG A 207 -23.81 -11.62 0.00
CA ARG A 207 -24.38 -10.28 -0.15
C ARG A 207 -25.37 -10.20 -1.32
N ASP A 208 -25.01 -10.76 -2.47
CA ASP A 208 -25.86 -10.78 -3.65
C ASP A 208 -27.14 -11.62 -3.44
N ARG A 209 -27.04 -12.74 -2.71
CA ARG A 209 -28.19 -13.58 -2.34
C ARG A 209 -29.11 -12.89 -1.34
N MET A 210 -28.57 -12.17 -0.37
CA MET A 210 -29.37 -11.42 0.61
C MET A 210 -30.24 -10.34 -0.03
N THR A 211 -29.82 -9.78 -1.18
CA THR A 211 -30.63 -8.77 -1.90
C THR A 211 -31.64 -9.35 -2.86
N THR A 212 -31.50 -10.63 -3.26
CA THR A 212 -32.31 -11.26 -4.30
C THR A 212 -33.30 -12.28 -3.77
N GLN A 213 -33.03 -12.89 -2.61
CA GLN A 213 -33.89 -13.89 -2.00
C GLN A 213 -34.94 -13.26 -1.09
N ASP A 214 -36.07 -13.94 -0.97
CA ASP A 214 -37.15 -13.55 -0.07
C ASP A 214 -36.74 -13.70 1.40
N ILE A 215 -37.05 -12.70 2.21
CA ILE A 215 -36.61 -12.56 3.61
C ILE A 215 -37.09 -13.75 4.44
N GLU A 216 -38.30 -14.25 4.18
CA GLU A 216 -38.88 -15.37 4.93
C GLU A 216 -38.24 -16.73 4.60
N ALA A 217 -37.59 -16.85 3.43
CA ALA A 217 -36.95 -18.09 2.97
C ALA A 217 -35.43 -18.15 3.25
N ILE A 218 -34.84 -17.09 3.82
CA ILE A 218 -33.40 -17.02 4.07
C ILE A 218 -33.02 -17.90 5.25
N THR A 219 -32.11 -18.86 5.02
CA THR A 219 -31.43 -19.63 6.06
C THR A 219 -29.92 -19.59 5.82
N PRO A 220 -29.07 -19.82 6.85
CA PRO A 220 -27.62 -19.84 6.65
C PRO A 220 -27.17 -20.85 5.58
N GLN A 221 -27.88 -21.97 5.43
CA GLN A 221 -27.58 -22.98 4.41
C GLN A 221 -27.85 -22.48 2.99
N THR A 222 -28.91 -21.68 2.78
CA THR A 222 -29.23 -21.13 1.44
C THR A 222 -28.26 -20.02 1.03
N LEU A 223 -27.69 -19.31 2.00
CA LEU A 223 -26.71 -18.25 1.75
C LEU A 223 -25.30 -18.79 1.51
N ILE A 224 -24.86 -19.77 2.30
CA ILE A 224 -23.46 -20.23 2.30
C ILE A 224 -23.20 -21.16 1.11
N ASN A 225 -22.32 -20.72 0.21
CA ASN A 225 -21.76 -21.54 -0.86
C ASN A 225 -20.26 -21.73 -0.64
N VAL A 226 -19.85 -22.96 -0.29
CA VAL A 226 -18.43 -23.28 -0.01
C VAL A 226 -17.57 -23.46 -1.25
N ARG A 227 -18.17 -23.52 -2.46
CA ARG A 227 -17.43 -23.75 -3.72
C ARG A 227 -16.27 -22.76 -3.92
N PRO A 228 -16.42 -21.44 -3.73
CA PRO A 228 -15.31 -20.49 -3.90
C PRO A 228 -14.15 -20.74 -2.93
N VAL A 229 -14.44 -21.19 -1.71
CA VAL A 229 -13.43 -21.52 -0.68
C VAL A 229 -12.66 -22.76 -1.07
N THR A 230 -13.37 -23.84 -1.39
CA THR A 230 -12.75 -25.11 -1.81
C THR A 230 -11.97 -24.96 -3.11
N ALA A 231 -12.46 -24.15 -4.06
CA ALA A 231 -11.78 -23.87 -5.31
C ALA A 231 -10.46 -23.12 -5.08
N ALA A 232 -10.43 -22.09 -4.23
CA ALA A 232 -9.20 -21.36 -3.92
C ALA A 232 -8.12 -22.26 -3.28
N LEU A 233 -8.53 -23.17 -2.39
CA LEU A 233 -7.61 -24.14 -1.79
C LEU A 233 -7.10 -25.17 -2.81
N LYS A 234 -7.99 -25.71 -3.64
CA LYS A 234 -7.60 -26.66 -4.71
C LYS A 234 -6.66 -26.02 -5.73
N GLU A 235 -6.93 -24.78 -6.12
CA GLU A 235 -6.07 -23.99 -6.99
C GLU A 235 -4.67 -23.82 -6.39
N PHE A 236 -4.59 -23.43 -5.11
CA PHE A 236 -3.30 -23.32 -4.43
C PHE A 236 -2.49 -24.61 -4.42
N PHE A 237 -3.06 -25.74 -3.98
CA PHE A 237 -2.30 -26.99 -3.93
C PHE A 237 -2.03 -27.60 -5.31
N GLY A 238 -2.90 -27.33 -6.29
CA GLY A 238 -2.80 -27.92 -7.63
C GLY A 238 -1.86 -27.18 -8.57
N THR A 239 -1.81 -25.84 -8.53
CA THR A 239 -1.09 -25.03 -9.53
C THR A 239 -0.10 -24.03 -8.95
N SER A 240 -0.01 -23.88 -7.62
CA SER A 240 0.95 -22.95 -7.03
C SER A 240 2.39 -23.42 -7.23
N GLN A 241 3.27 -22.49 -7.60
CA GLN A 241 4.72 -22.72 -7.65
C GLN A 241 5.33 -23.13 -6.30
N LEU A 242 4.66 -22.79 -5.19
CA LEU A 242 5.08 -23.15 -3.83
C LEU A 242 4.55 -24.52 -3.39
N SER A 243 3.60 -25.10 -4.13
CA SER A 243 3.09 -26.46 -3.94
C SER A 243 3.84 -27.39 -4.89
N GLN A 244 4.96 -27.93 -4.42
CA GLN A 244 5.87 -28.75 -5.23
C GLN A 244 5.73 -30.23 -4.88
N PHE A 245 5.96 -31.11 -5.87
CA PHE A 245 6.14 -32.52 -5.59
C PHE A 245 7.32 -32.73 -4.67
N MET A 246 7.14 -33.58 -3.67
CA MET A 246 8.13 -33.81 -2.64
C MET A 246 9.35 -34.53 -3.22
N ASP A 247 10.55 -33.95 -3.05
CA ASP A 247 11.81 -34.64 -3.31
C ASP A 247 11.99 -35.79 -2.30
N GLN A 248 11.86 -37.02 -2.79
CA GLN A 248 11.88 -38.26 -2.00
C GLN A 248 13.03 -39.18 -2.41
N ASN A 249 14.09 -38.66 -3.04
CA ASN A 249 15.24 -39.47 -3.44
C ASN A 249 15.95 -40.11 -2.23
N ASN A 250 16.00 -39.41 -1.10
CA ASN A 250 16.52 -39.90 0.18
C ASN A 250 16.00 -39.02 1.35
N PRO A 251 16.14 -39.45 2.63
CA PRO A 251 15.64 -38.68 3.77
C PRO A 251 16.26 -37.27 3.92
N LEU A 252 17.51 -37.08 3.49
CA LEU A 252 18.16 -35.77 3.52
C LEU A 252 17.56 -34.81 2.50
N ALA A 253 17.24 -35.29 1.30
CA ALA A 253 16.58 -34.53 0.25
C ALA A 253 15.18 -34.07 0.71
N GLU A 254 14.43 -34.96 1.35
CA GLU A 254 13.13 -34.65 1.96
C GLU A 254 13.26 -33.51 3.00
N MET A 255 14.21 -33.62 3.92
CA MET A 255 14.42 -32.60 4.95
C MET A 255 14.89 -31.27 4.37
N THR A 256 15.74 -31.32 3.35
CA THR A 256 16.23 -30.13 2.63
C THR A 256 15.09 -29.43 1.91
N HIS A 257 14.21 -30.19 1.25
CA HIS A 257 13.05 -29.64 0.56
C HIS A 257 12.08 -28.95 1.53
N LYS A 258 11.76 -29.58 2.68
CA LYS A 258 10.89 -28.98 3.71
C LYS A 258 11.43 -27.69 4.33
N ARG A 259 12.76 -27.51 4.32
CA ARG A 259 13.44 -26.33 4.90
C ARG A 259 13.89 -25.31 3.85
N ARG A 260 13.50 -25.50 2.58
CA ARG A 260 13.87 -24.62 1.47
C ARG A 260 13.21 -23.24 1.65
N LEU A 261 13.98 -22.19 1.38
CA LEU A 261 13.47 -20.83 1.25
C LEU A 261 13.42 -20.50 -0.24
N SER A 262 12.26 -20.04 -0.72
CA SER A 262 12.09 -19.51 -2.08
C SER A 262 11.93 -18.00 -1.98
N ALA A 263 12.70 -17.26 -2.79
CA ALA A 263 12.56 -15.82 -2.97
C ALA A 263 11.46 -15.50 -3.99
#